data_AF-A0A955XRF2-F1
#
_entry.id   AF-A0A955XRF2-F1
#
_cell.length_a   1.000
_cell.length_b   1.000
_cell.length_c   1.000
_cell.angle_alpha   90.00
_cell.angle_beta   90.00
_cell.angle_gamma   90.00
#
_symmetry.space_group_name_H-M   'P 1'
#
loop_
_entity.id
_entity.type
_entity.pdbx_description
1 polymer ?
#
loop_
_entity_poly.entity_id
_entity_poly.type
_entity_poly.pdbx_seq_one_letter_code
_entity_poly.pdbx_strand_id
1 'polypeptide(L)'
;MFRMTVAAGALALIVAGCDDEPGEATPDVAPATDMAPGLDVDPIPDAQPDDMGPADDMGPTEDMAPADSGPAEDMDPGEPDMAPPEADMGPAPAWDSNPCAYADHIGGFAIELRDGFTSVQGQVADGVIPREVPVVDAEDGECRLLRPPSLFCDPGCGVGETCGPDGCIPQPGNIDVGPVRIEGLTAAVEMEARAPVYFYTFRGDLPHPGFAEGDAITLYGDGLEGIDPFT
;
A
#
# COMPACT_ATOMS: atom_id res chain seq x y z
N MET A 1 -0.20 14.55 10.83
CA MET A 1 -1.17 13.67 11.56
C MET A 1 -2.21 13.21 10.55
N PHE A 2 -2.41 11.90 10.37
CA PHE A 2 -3.16 11.37 9.23
C PHE A 2 -4.55 10.90 9.62
N ARG A 3 -5.59 11.46 8.97
CA ARG A 3 -6.99 11.11 9.22
C ARG A 3 -7.68 10.71 7.91
N MET A 4 -8.29 9.53 7.91
CA MET A 4 -9.08 9.01 6.79
C MET A 4 -10.45 8.54 7.29
N THR A 5 -11.46 8.53 6.43
CA THR A 5 -12.77 7.92 6.71
C THR A 5 -12.98 6.72 5.77
N VAL A 6 -13.44 5.58 6.28
CA VAL A 6 -13.56 4.34 5.49
C VAL A 6 -15.00 4.11 5.00
N ALA A 7 -15.15 3.66 3.74
CA ALA A 7 -16.43 3.25 3.16
C ALA A 7 -16.69 1.74 3.28
N ALA A 8 -17.95 1.29 3.22
CA ALA A 8 -18.30 -0.13 3.31
C ALA A 8 -17.62 -0.97 2.22
N GLY A 9 -17.05 -2.12 2.62
CA GLY A 9 -16.50 -3.12 1.70
C GLY A 9 -15.17 -2.77 1.06
N ALA A 10 -14.50 -1.69 1.50
CA ALA A 10 -13.28 -1.19 0.89
C ALA A 10 -12.01 -1.58 1.66
N LEU A 11 -10.94 -1.84 0.91
CA LEU A 11 -9.56 -1.73 1.38
C LEU A 11 -9.33 -0.28 1.83
N ALA A 12 -9.02 -0.07 3.11
CA ALA A 12 -8.59 1.25 3.56
C ALA A 12 -7.08 1.36 3.35
N LEU A 13 -6.65 2.30 2.50
CA LEU A 13 -5.25 2.62 2.27
C LEU A 13 -4.98 4.02 2.85
N ILE A 14 -4.17 4.07 3.90
CA ILE A 14 -3.66 5.31 4.48
C ILE A 14 -2.29 5.55 3.87
N VAL A 15 -2.14 6.61 3.08
CA VAL A 15 -0.85 7.02 2.53
C VAL A 15 -0.13 7.89 3.56
N ALA A 16 1.13 7.56 3.86
CA ALA A 16 1.97 8.37 4.75
C ALA A 16 2.52 9.58 3.97
N GLY A 17 2.45 10.78 4.55
CA GLY A 17 3.05 12.05 4.05
C GLY A 17 2.06 13.13 3.57
N CYS A 18 0.82 12.75 3.29
CA CYS A 18 -0.36 13.60 2.98
C CYS A 18 -0.89 14.54 4.09
N ASP A 19 -0.09 15.43 4.66
CA ASP A 19 -0.63 16.41 5.63
C ASP A 19 -1.37 17.53 4.88
N ASP A 20 -2.70 17.45 4.80
CA ASP A 20 -3.60 18.45 4.17
C ASP A 20 -3.81 19.69 5.08
N GLU A 21 -2.79 20.10 5.83
CA GLU A 21 -2.78 21.45 6.37
C GLU A 21 -2.17 22.35 5.29
N PRO A 22 -2.87 23.40 4.80
CA PRO A 22 -2.26 24.42 3.94
C PRO A 22 -1.23 25.20 4.76
N GLY A 23 -0.06 24.58 4.94
CA GLY A 23 1.07 25.10 5.69
C GLY A 23 1.66 26.29 4.96
N GLU A 24 1.61 27.44 5.60
CA GLU A 24 2.37 28.63 5.22
C GLU A 24 3.83 28.25 5.01
N ALA A 25 4.35 28.49 3.80
CA ALA A 25 5.72 28.16 3.41
C ALA A 25 6.74 28.58 4.48
N THR A 26 7.35 27.61 5.15
CA THR A 26 8.47 27.85 6.05
C THR A 26 9.74 28.11 5.22
N PRO A 27 10.63 29.01 5.67
CA PRO A 27 11.79 29.42 4.90
C PRO A 27 12.87 28.32 4.88
N ASP A 28 13.52 28.21 3.71
CA ASP A 28 14.71 27.41 3.40
C ASP A 28 15.59 27.02 4.60
N VAL A 29 15.58 25.73 4.94
CA VAL A 29 16.61 25.12 5.79
C VAL A 29 17.79 24.75 4.90
N ALA A 30 18.93 25.39 5.15
CA ALA A 30 20.18 25.17 4.42
C ALA A 30 20.71 23.74 4.59
N PRO A 31 21.39 23.17 3.58
CA PRO A 31 21.90 21.79 3.62
C PRO A 31 23.01 21.63 4.66
N ALA A 32 22.85 20.65 5.56
CA ALA A 32 23.93 20.21 6.45
C ALA A 32 24.89 19.30 5.68
N THR A 33 26.06 19.84 5.35
CA THR A 33 27.26 19.06 5.02
C THR A 33 27.85 18.49 6.29
N ASP A 34 27.90 17.17 6.46
CA ASP A 34 29.09 16.54 7.06
C ASP A 34 29.22 15.06 6.66
N MET A 35 30.39 14.73 6.12
CA MET A 35 30.79 13.40 5.68
C MET A 35 31.57 12.72 6.81
N ALA A 36 31.08 11.59 7.31
CA ALA A 36 31.88 10.72 8.18
C ALA A 36 32.63 9.65 7.35
N PRO A 37 33.87 9.25 7.75
CA PRO A 37 34.75 8.40 6.97
C PRO A 37 34.45 6.90 7.13
N GLY A 38 34.96 6.15 6.16
CA GLY A 38 34.61 4.77 5.86
C GLY A 38 34.86 3.75 6.98
N LEU A 39 33.92 2.81 7.06
CA LEU A 39 34.08 1.55 7.78
C LEU A 39 34.67 0.52 6.81
N ASP A 40 35.84 -0.01 7.17
CA ASP A 40 36.47 -1.15 6.53
C ASP A 40 35.58 -2.38 6.71
N VAL A 41 35.01 -2.89 5.61
CA VAL A 41 34.22 -4.13 5.58
C VAL A 41 35.18 -5.29 5.38
N ASP A 42 35.26 -6.18 6.38
CA ASP A 42 36.02 -7.42 6.29
C ASP A 42 35.51 -8.34 5.15
N PRO A 43 36.39 -9.09 4.47
CA PRO A 43 36.00 -9.99 3.39
C PRO A 43 35.08 -11.11 3.89
N ILE A 44 33.90 -11.24 3.28
CA ILE A 44 32.99 -12.36 3.48
C ILE A 44 33.66 -13.62 2.88
N PRO A 45 33.83 -14.72 3.64
CA PRO A 45 34.37 -15.96 3.10
C PRO A 45 33.40 -16.57 2.07
N ASP A 46 33.97 -16.96 0.92
CA ASP A 46 33.27 -17.60 -0.19
C ASP A 46 32.45 -18.81 0.26
N ALA A 47 31.12 -18.69 0.19
CA ALA A 47 30.22 -19.82 0.33
C ALA A 47 30.38 -20.74 -0.89
N GLN A 48 30.88 -21.95 -0.64
CA GLN A 48 31.00 -22.99 -1.66
C GLN A 48 29.59 -23.41 -2.13
N PRO A 49 29.36 -23.54 -3.45
CA PRO A 49 28.10 -24.05 -3.97
C PRO A 49 28.04 -25.56 -3.79
N ASP A 50 27.42 -26.02 -2.71
CA ASP A 50 27.04 -27.42 -2.57
C ASP A 50 25.80 -27.72 -3.44
N ASP A 51 26.06 -28.46 -4.50
CA ASP A 51 25.31 -29.64 -4.92
C ASP A 51 23.78 -29.48 -5.10
N MET A 52 23.38 -28.80 -6.18
CA MET A 52 22.04 -28.94 -6.73
C MET A 52 21.91 -30.30 -7.42
N GLY A 53 21.30 -31.24 -6.71
CA GLY A 53 20.95 -32.57 -7.21
C GLY A 53 20.01 -32.56 -8.43
N PRO A 54 19.89 -33.70 -9.12
CA PRO A 54 19.17 -33.81 -10.38
C PRO A 54 17.67 -33.52 -10.22
N ALA A 55 17.15 -32.68 -11.10
CA ALA A 55 15.72 -32.41 -11.24
C ALA A 55 15.01 -33.68 -11.74
N ASP A 56 14.26 -34.33 -10.84
CA ASP A 56 13.33 -35.38 -11.20
C ASP A 56 12.14 -34.78 -11.96
N ASP A 57 12.18 -34.96 -13.28
CA ASP A 57 11.10 -35.44 -14.16
C ASP A 57 9.65 -35.25 -13.64
N MET A 58 9.08 -34.06 -13.86
CA MET A 58 7.62 -33.86 -13.82
C MET A 58 7.06 -34.15 -15.21
N GLY A 59 6.52 -35.37 -15.34
CA GLY A 59 5.90 -35.89 -16.56
C GLY A 59 4.66 -35.11 -17.04
N PRO A 60 4.17 -35.43 -18.25
CA PRO A 60 3.05 -34.76 -18.89
C PRO A 60 1.74 -35.05 -18.16
N THR A 61 1.02 -34.00 -17.75
CA THR A 61 -0.38 -34.13 -17.33
C THR A 61 -1.25 -34.37 -18.56
N GLU A 62 -1.66 -35.62 -18.74
CA GLU A 62 -2.63 -36.03 -19.75
C GLU A 62 -4.03 -35.46 -19.44
N ASP A 63 -4.65 -34.93 -20.49
CA ASP A 63 -6.07 -35.07 -20.83
C ASP A 63 -7.12 -34.82 -19.74
N MET A 64 -7.52 -33.55 -19.59
CA MET A 64 -8.87 -33.22 -19.13
C MET A 64 -9.79 -33.05 -20.32
N ALA A 65 -10.60 -34.09 -20.56
CA ALA A 65 -11.65 -34.14 -21.57
C ALA A 65 -12.71 -33.03 -21.39
N PRO A 66 -13.30 -32.51 -22.48
CA PRO A 66 -14.41 -31.56 -22.40
C PRO A 66 -15.67 -32.25 -21.87
N ALA A 67 -16.23 -31.70 -20.79
CA ALA A 67 -17.52 -32.12 -20.28
C ALA A 67 -18.63 -31.70 -21.24
N ASP A 68 -19.44 -32.70 -21.60
CA ASP A 68 -20.59 -32.67 -22.49
C ASP A 68 -21.67 -31.70 -21.96
N SER A 69 -22.07 -30.77 -22.82
CA SER A 69 -23.08 -29.74 -22.54
C SER A 69 -24.46 -30.31 -22.83
N GLY A 70 -25.17 -30.74 -21.77
CA GLY A 70 -26.56 -31.14 -21.86
C GLY A 70 -27.49 -29.99 -22.26
N PRO A 71 -28.66 -30.29 -22.86
CA PRO A 71 -29.60 -29.27 -23.34
C PRO A 71 -30.28 -28.55 -22.18
N ALA A 72 -30.25 -27.21 -22.24
CA ALA A 72 -31.00 -26.33 -21.34
C ALA A 72 -32.50 -26.54 -21.57
N GLU A 73 -33.19 -27.09 -20.58
CA GLU A 73 -34.65 -27.05 -20.51
C GLU A 73 -35.06 -25.66 -20.01
N ASP A 74 -35.66 -24.90 -20.92
CA ASP A 74 -36.35 -23.64 -20.73
C ASP A 74 -37.53 -23.79 -19.77
N MET A 75 -37.35 -23.46 -18.49
CA MET A 75 -38.46 -23.06 -17.60
C MET A 75 -37.92 -22.16 -16.47
N ASP A 76 -38.25 -20.86 -16.49
CA ASP A 76 -38.67 -20.21 -15.24
C ASP A 76 -39.66 -19.05 -15.50
N PRO A 77 -40.76 -18.96 -14.72
CA PRO A 77 -41.90 -18.10 -14.98
C PRO A 77 -41.72 -16.71 -14.37
N GLY A 78 -41.81 -15.69 -15.23
CA GLY A 78 -42.23 -14.33 -14.91
C GLY A 78 -41.89 -13.83 -13.51
N GLU A 79 -40.63 -13.46 -13.31
CA GLU A 79 -40.22 -12.73 -12.12
C GLU A 79 -41.05 -11.43 -12.01
N PRO A 80 -41.71 -11.18 -10.86
CA PRO A 80 -42.35 -9.92 -10.61
C PRO A 80 -41.29 -8.82 -10.61
N ASP A 81 -41.53 -7.81 -11.43
CA ASP A 81 -40.76 -6.59 -11.63
C ASP A 81 -40.72 -5.76 -10.33
N MET A 82 -40.01 -6.27 -9.33
CA MET A 82 -39.69 -5.56 -8.10
C MET A 82 -38.42 -4.78 -8.37
N ALA A 83 -38.60 -3.61 -9.01
CA ALA A 83 -37.56 -2.59 -9.07
C ALA A 83 -36.95 -2.47 -7.66
N PRO A 84 -35.62 -2.63 -7.52
CA PRO A 84 -34.96 -2.47 -6.24
C PRO A 84 -35.38 -1.12 -5.67
N PRO A 85 -35.78 -1.03 -4.39
CA PRO A 85 -36.03 0.27 -3.80
C PRO A 85 -34.78 1.10 -4.01
N GLU A 86 -34.93 2.25 -4.67
CA GLU A 86 -33.90 3.26 -4.78
C GLU A 86 -33.57 3.69 -3.34
N ALA A 87 -32.60 3.02 -2.75
CA ALA A 87 -32.08 3.41 -1.46
C ALA A 87 -31.53 4.82 -1.68
N ASP A 88 -32.21 5.79 -1.09
CA ASP A 88 -31.74 7.16 -0.91
C ASP A 88 -30.49 7.09 -0.02
N MET A 89 -29.39 6.67 -0.65
CA MET A 89 -28.05 6.78 -0.10
C MET A 89 -27.82 8.29 -0.11
N GLY A 90 -28.04 8.90 1.06
CA GLY A 90 -27.74 10.31 1.28
C GLY A 90 -26.33 10.65 0.77
N PRO A 91 -26.00 11.94 0.63
CA PRO A 91 -24.74 12.37 0.03
C PRO A 91 -23.59 11.58 0.63
N ALA A 92 -22.87 10.86 -0.23
CA ALA A 92 -21.67 10.15 0.18
C ALA A 92 -20.77 11.15 0.93
N PRO A 93 -20.15 10.75 2.05
CA PRO A 93 -19.24 11.65 2.73
C PRO A 93 -18.21 12.14 1.70
N ALA A 94 -17.93 13.45 1.68
CA ALA A 94 -16.93 14.01 0.79
C ALA A 94 -15.59 13.35 1.13
N TRP A 95 -15.14 12.42 0.29
CA TRP A 95 -13.83 11.83 0.41
C TRP A 95 -12.88 12.88 -0.12
N ASP A 96 -11.95 13.34 0.73
CA ASP A 96 -10.78 14.04 0.23
C ASP A 96 -9.90 13.02 -0.47
N SER A 97 -10.35 12.63 -1.66
CA SER A 97 -9.71 11.68 -2.56
C SER A 97 -8.60 12.35 -3.35
N ASN A 98 -8.17 13.54 -2.90
CA ASN A 98 -7.08 14.22 -3.54
C ASN A 98 -5.81 13.39 -3.27
N PRO A 99 -5.23 12.76 -4.29
CA PRO A 99 -3.97 12.08 -4.09
C PRO A 99 -2.98 13.15 -3.67
N CYS A 100 -2.26 12.84 -2.61
CA CYS A 100 -1.23 13.70 -2.04
C CYS A 100 -0.21 14.03 -3.14
N ALA A 101 0.51 15.14 -3.01
CA ALA A 101 1.51 15.48 -4.02
C ALA A 101 2.51 14.32 -4.12
N TYR A 102 3.01 14.03 -5.32
CA TYR A 102 3.90 12.89 -5.56
C TYR A 102 5.04 12.81 -4.55
N ALA A 103 5.62 13.96 -4.16
CA ALA A 103 6.71 14.07 -3.19
C ALA A 103 6.39 13.52 -1.80
N ASP A 104 5.10 13.42 -1.47
CA ASP A 104 4.63 13.05 -0.14
C ASP A 104 4.31 11.55 -0.05
N HIS A 105 4.45 10.75 -1.11
CA HIS A 105 4.11 9.31 -1.09
C HIS A 105 5.28 8.45 -0.62
N ILE A 106 5.68 8.64 0.64
CA ILE A 106 6.81 7.92 1.25
C ILE A 106 6.41 6.54 1.82
N GLY A 107 5.14 6.15 1.77
CA GLY A 107 4.72 4.84 2.25
C GLY A 107 3.21 4.71 2.36
N GLY A 108 2.77 3.61 2.97
CA GLY A 108 1.35 3.37 3.16
C GLY A 108 1.03 2.24 4.14
N PHE A 109 -0.15 2.34 4.74
CA PHE A 109 -0.75 1.35 5.61
C PHE A 109 -2.07 0.88 5.02
N ALA A 110 -2.21 -0.43 4.89
CA ALA A 110 -3.38 -1.10 4.38
C ALA A 110 -4.12 -1.82 5.50
N ILE A 111 -5.43 -1.62 5.55
CA ILE A 111 -6.36 -2.36 6.41
C ILE A 111 -7.25 -3.20 5.49
N GLU A 112 -7.06 -4.52 5.56
CA GLU A 112 -7.76 -5.49 4.73
C GLU A 112 -8.88 -6.17 5.54
N LEU A 113 -10.11 -6.08 5.03
CA LEU A 113 -11.23 -6.91 5.48
C LEU A 113 -11.36 -8.12 4.54
N ARG A 114 -11.22 -9.32 5.09
CA ARG A 114 -11.47 -10.60 4.40
C ARG A 114 -12.55 -11.38 5.15
N ASP A 115 -13.04 -12.47 4.57
CA ASP A 115 -14.08 -13.30 5.20
C ASP A 115 -13.61 -13.82 6.57
N GLY A 116 -14.23 -13.30 7.64
CA GLY A 116 -13.91 -13.67 9.03
C GLY A 116 -12.59 -13.12 9.59
N PHE A 117 -11.91 -12.20 8.89
CA PHE A 117 -10.59 -11.72 9.30
C PHE A 117 -10.34 -10.25 8.94
N THR A 118 -9.60 -9.56 9.81
CA THR A 118 -9.13 -8.19 9.60
C THR A 118 -7.61 -8.18 9.77
N SER A 119 -6.87 -7.67 8.80
CA SER A 119 -5.41 -7.43 8.92
C SER A 119 -5.04 -5.98 8.74
N VAL A 120 -3.97 -5.58 9.43
CA VAL A 120 -3.32 -4.27 9.30
C VAL A 120 -1.84 -4.49 9.01
N GLN A 121 -1.36 -3.84 7.95
CA GLN A 121 0.04 -3.89 7.56
C GLN A 121 0.45 -2.61 6.85
N GLY A 122 1.75 -2.31 6.80
CA GLY A 122 2.24 -1.15 6.08
C GLY A 122 3.75 -1.05 6.06
N GLN A 123 4.24 -0.01 5.39
CA GLN A 123 5.65 0.33 5.32
C GLN A 123 5.81 1.84 5.18
N VAL A 124 6.98 2.33 5.61
CA VAL A 124 7.44 3.69 5.37
C VAL A 124 8.84 3.59 4.77
N ALA A 125 9.11 4.38 3.74
CA ALA A 125 10.37 4.44 3.03
C ALA A 125 11.05 5.80 3.21
N ASP A 126 12.35 5.84 2.98
CA ASP A 126 13.17 7.06 2.97
C ASP A 126 12.99 7.92 1.71
N GLY A 127 12.02 7.58 0.86
CA GLY A 127 11.71 8.31 -0.36
C GLY A 127 10.48 7.74 -1.07
N VAL A 128 10.01 8.47 -2.07
CA VAL A 128 8.81 8.11 -2.83
C VAL A 128 9.05 6.86 -3.66
N ILE A 129 8.23 5.83 -3.47
CA ILE A 129 8.25 4.62 -4.30
C ILE A 129 7.45 4.89 -5.58
N PRO A 130 8.09 5.16 -6.74
CA PRO A 130 7.40 5.76 -7.88
C PRO A 130 6.26 4.88 -8.43
N ARG A 131 6.40 3.56 -8.31
CA ARG A 131 5.41 2.58 -8.79
C ARG A 131 4.14 2.51 -7.95
N GLU A 132 4.19 2.98 -6.71
CA GLU A 132 3.07 2.94 -5.77
C GLU A 132 2.19 4.18 -5.88
N VAL A 133 2.70 5.28 -6.47
CA VAL A 133 1.96 6.54 -6.64
C VAL A 133 1.02 6.45 -7.85
N PRO A 134 -0.31 6.37 -7.66
CA PRO A 134 -1.24 6.27 -8.78
C PRO A 134 -1.28 7.58 -9.57
N VAL A 135 -1.49 7.47 -10.88
CA VAL A 135 -1.72 8.62 -11.76
C VAL A 135 -3.18 8.70 -12.15
N VAL A 136 -3.70 9.92 -12.23
CA VAL A 136 -5.06 10.18 -12.71
C VAL A 136 -5.11 9.92 -14.22
N ASP A 137 -5.99 9.01 -14.63
CA ASP A 137 -6.21 8.64 -16.03
C ASP A 137 -7.42 9.37 -16.64
N ALA A 138 -8.50 9.50 -15.88
CA ALA A 138 -9.71 10.17 -16.31
C ALA A 138 -10.40 10.84 -15.10
N GLU A 139 -11.12 11.93 -15.36
CA GLU A 139 -11.90 12.66 -14.36
C GLU A 139 -13.29 13.01 -14.91
N ASP A 140 -14.32 12.86 -14.08
CA ASP A 140 -15.68 13.33 -14.35
C ASP A 140 -16.27 13.95 -13.07
N GLY A 141 -16.25 15.27 -13.00
CA GLY A 141 -16.59 16.00 -11.77
C GLY A 141 -15.60 15.70 -10.64
N GLU A 142 -16.10 15.09 -9.56
CA GLU A 142 -15.30 14.66 -8.41
C GLU A 142 -14.81 13.20 -8.54
N CYS A 143 -15.28 12.47 -9.54
CA CYS A 143 -14.88 11.08 -9.78
C CYS A 143 -13.56 11.04 -10.55
N ARG A 144 -12.56 10.34 -9.99
CA ARG A 144 -11.25 10.12 -10.63
C ARG A 144 -10.99 8.65 -10.86
N LEU A 145 -10.55 8.31 -12.07
CA LEU A 145 -10.01 7.00 -12.39
C LEU A 145 -8.49 7.04 -12.19
N LEU A 146 -7.99 6.29 -11.22
CA LEU A 146 -6.56 6.15 -10.96
C LEU A 146 -6.02 4.90 -11.65
N ARG A 147 -4.81 4.98 -12.21
CA ARG A 147 -4.08 3.85 -12.76
C ARG A 147 -2.66 3.79 -12.16
N PRO A 148 -2.08 2.60 -11.98
CA PRO A 148 -0.65 2.49 -11.77
C PRO A 148 0.16 3.23 -12.85
N PRO A 149 1.25 3.94 -12.49
CA PRO A 149 2.07 4.65 -13.45
C PRO A 149 2.85 3.67 -14.34
N SER A 150 3.02 4.04 -15.61
CA SER A 150 3.92 3.33 -16.52
C SER A 150 5.28 4.04 -16.52
N LEU A 151 6.22 3.49 -15.76
CA LEU A 151 7.56 4.05 -15.61
C LEU A 151 8.53 3.27 -16.49
N PHE A 152 9.20 3.98 -17.40
CA PHE A 152 10.13 3.38 -18.35
C PHE A 152 11.37 4.27 -18.53
N CYS A 153 12.55 3.68 -18.38
CA CYS A 153 13.83 4.35 -18.49
C CYS A 153 14.66 3.65 -19.58
N ASP A 154 15.22 4.42 -20.52
CA ASP A 154 16.12 3.93 -21.57
C ASP A 154 17.36 4.85 -21.66
N PRO A 155 18.56 4.36 -21.28
CA PRO A 155 18.85 2.99 -20.83
C PRO A 155 18.20 2.68 -19.47
N GLY A 156 18.08 1.38 -19.16
CA GLY A 156 17.60 0.94 -17.85
C GLY A 156 18.50 1.46 -16.71
N CYS A 157 17.92 1.63 -15.52
CA CYS A 157 18.61 2.17 -14.35
C CYS A 157 19.68 1.24 -13.80
N GLY A 158 20.65 1.82 -13.08
CA GLY A 158 21.75 1.10 -12.45
C GLY A 158 21.31 0.24 -11.26
N VAL A 159 22.28 -0.47 -10.67
CA VAL A 159 22.06 -1.22 -9.42
C VAL A 159 21.79 -0.22 -8.29
N GLY A 160 20.72 -0.43 -7.54
CA GLY A 160 20.31 0.47 -6.46
C GLY A 160 19.52 1.70 -6.92
N GLU A 161 19.10 1.73 -8.19
CA GLU A 161 18.26 2.78 -8.74
C GLU A 161 16.92 2.20 -9.24
N THR A 162 15.92 3.06 -9.37
CA THR A 162 14.62 2.74 -9.94
C THR A 162 14.18 3.84 -10.90
N CYS A 163 13.26 3.49 -11.81
CA CYS A 163 12.74 4.46 -12.75
C CYS A 163 11.68 5.33 -12.07
N GLY A 164 11.95 6.63 -11.97
CA GLY A 164 11.02 7.66 -11.51
C GLY A 164 10.47 8.49 -12.68
N PRO A 165 9.68 9.54 -12.38
CA PRO A 165 9.07 10.40 -13.40
C PRO A 165 10.11 11.19 -14.24
N ASP A 166 11.23 11.58 -13.62
CA ASP A 166 12.27 12.39 -14.25
C ASP A 166 13.53 11.60 -14.65
N GLY A 167 13.47 10.26 -14.56
CA GLY A 167 14.59 9.36 -14.88
C GLY A 167 14.94 8.43 -13.72
N CYS A 168 16.17 7.92 -13.72
CA CYS A 168 16.64 7.02 -12.68
C CYS A 168 16.88 7.79 -11.37
N ILE A 169 16.26 7.31 -10.29
CA ILE A 169 16.42 7.82 -8.94
C ILE A 169 16.98 6.73 -8.03
N PRO A 170 17.61 7.06 -6.89
CA PRO A 170 17.95 6.06 -5.88
C PRO A 170 16.72 5.23 -5.49
N GLN A 171 16.88 3.91 -5.41
CA GLN A 171 15.82 3.00 -4.97
C GLN A 171 15.49 3.32 -3.49
N PRO A 172 14.26 3.75 -3.17
CA PRO A 172 13.87 4.00 -1.79
C PRO A 172 13.93 2.70 -0.98
N GLY A 173 14.45 2.81 0.24
CA GLY A 173 14.51 1.74 1.22
C GLY A 173 13.48 1.94 2.33
N ASN A 174 12.89 0.84 2.80
CA ASN A 174 12.03 0.89 3.98
C ASN A 174 12.85 1.27 5.21
N ILE A 175 12.30 2.14 6.05
CA ILE A 175 12.93 2.63 7.28
C ILE A 175 12.05 2.34 8.50
N ASP A 176 12.69 2.29 9.67
CA ASP A 176 12.00 2.26 10.96
C ASP A 176 11.71 3.70 11.39
N VAL A 177 10.42 4.03 11.50
CA VAL A 177 9.96 5.32 12.02
C VAL A 177 9.47 5.24 13.46
N GLY A 178 9.81 4.16 14.16
CA GLY A 178 9.37 3.89 15.52
C GLY A 178 7.97 3.27 15.56
N PRO A 179 7.34 3.23 16.75
CA PRO A 179 6.01 2.70 16.92
C PRO A 179 4.96 3.48 16.11
N VAL A 180 4.07 2.73 15.48
CA VAL A 180 2.94 3.26 14.71
C VAL A 180 1.64 2.75 15.32
N ARG A 181 0.68 3.66 15.51
CA ARG A 181 -0.63 3.38 16.09
C ARG A 181 -1.74 3.70 15.12
N ILE A 182 -2.78 2.85 15.12
CA ILE A 182 -4.01 3.09 14.37
C ILE A 182 -5.19 3.15 15.33
N GLU A 183 -5.94 4.24 15.26
CA GLU A 183 -7.18 4.47 16.00
C GLU A 183 -8.39 4.44 15.06
N GLY A 184 -9.58 4.26 15.64
CA GLY A 184 -10.84 4.13 14.90
C GLY A 184 -11.21 2.68 14.54
N LEU A 185 -10.29 1.75 14.75
CA LEU A 185 -10.58 0.30 14.69
C LEU A 185 -11.34 -0.16 15.93
N THR A 186 -12.02 -1.30 15.83
CA THR A 186 -12.74 -1.95 16.95
C THR A 186 -11.82 -2.40 18.09
N ALA A 187 -10.52 -2.50 17.82
CA ALA A 187 -9.48 -2.69 18.81
C ALA A 187 -8.28 -1.78 18.48
N ALA A 188 -7.59 -1.27 19.52
CA ALA A 188 -6.40 -0.46 19.34
C ALA A 188 -5.28 -1.29 18.68
N VAL A 189 -4.63 -0.70 17.67
CA VAL A 189 -3.51 -1.30 16.96
C VAL A 189 -2.26 -0.49 17.21
N GLU A 190 -1.20 -1.18 17.61
CA GLU A 190 0.16 -0.65 17.72
C GLU A 190 1.11 -1.64 17.06
N MET A 191 2.06 -1.13 16.27
CA MET A 191 2.99 -1.92 15.46
C MET A 191 4.39 -1.33 15.53
N GLU A 192 5.39 -2.21 15.47
CA GLU A 192 6.80 -1.85 15.33
C GLU A 192 7.31 -2.40 13.99
N ALA A 193 8.25 -1.69 13.36
CA ALA A 193 8.92 -2.15 12.15
C ALA A 193 9.75 -3.41 12.44
N ARG A 194 9.85 -4.31 11.45
CA ARG A 194 10.67 -5.53 11.58
C ARG A 194 11.85 -5.55 10.63
N ALA A 195 13.05 -5.45 11.19
CA ALA A 195 14.29 -5.69 10.46
C ALA A 195 14.32 -7.11 9.84
N PRO A 196 14.98 -7.29 8.67
CA PRO A 196 15.74 -6.28 7.93
C PRO A 196 14.91 -5.47 6.92
N VAL A 197 13.60 -5.77 6.77
CA VAL A 197 12.74 -5.19 5.71
C VAL A 197 11.92 -3.99 6.21
N TYR A 198 11.94 -3.74 7.52
CA TYR A 198 11.24 -2.65 8.21
C TYR A 198 9.74 -2.56 7.88
N PHE A 199 9.09 -3.73 7.78
CA PHE A 199 7.66 -3.82 7.52
C PHE A 199 6.86 -3.82 8.83
N TYR A 200 5.75 -3.10 8.85
CA TYR A 200 4.80 -3.05 9.96
C TYR A 200 3.71 -4.09 9.75
N THR A 201 3.56 -5.01 10.68
CA THR A 201 2.50 -6.02 10.63
C THR A 201 1.93 -6.26 12.01
N PHE A 202 0.64 -5.97 12.15
CA PHE A 202 -0.09 -6.29 13.36
C PHE A 202 -0.21 -7.81 13.50
N ARG A 203 0.28 -8.34 14.62
CA ARG A 203 0.23 -9.79 14.93
C ARG A 203 -0.84 -10.15 15.95
N GLY A 204 -1.57 -9.18 16.47
CA GLY A 204 -2.69 -9.43 17.37
C GLY A 204 -3.94 -9.87 16.62
N ASP A 205 -4.94 -10.30 17.38
CA ASP A 205 -6.26 -10.61 16.86
C ASP A 205 -7.11 -9.34 16.80
N LEU A 206 -7.64 -9.02 15.63
CA LEU A 206 -8.64 -7.97 15.46
C LEU A 206 -10.03 -8.58 15.41
N PRO A 207 -11.03 -7.97 16.08
CA PRO A 207 -12.42 -8.33 15.86
C PRO A 207 -12.77 -8.22 14.37
N HIS A 208 -13.72 -9.05 13.92
CA HIS A 208 -14.26 -8.99 12.58
C HIS A 208 -15.75 -8.63 12.62
N PRO A 209 -16.18 -7.55 11.94
CA PRO A 209 -15.35 -6.61 11.18
C PRO A 209 -14.45 -5.74 12.07
N GLY A 210 -13.29 -5.33 11.53
CA GLY A 210 -12.31 -4.51 12.24
C GLY A 210 -12.67 -3.03 12.35
N PHE A 211 -13.60 -2.57 11.55
CA PHE A 211 -14.19 -1.23 11.54
C PHE A 211 -15.57 -1.29 10.88
N ALA A 212 -16.42 -0.30 11.14
CA ALA A 212 -17.69 -0.11 10.46
C ALA A 212 -17.57 0.94 9.34
N GLU A 213 -18.51 0.91 8.41
CA GLU A 213 -18.63 1.97 7.42
C GLU A 213 -18.86 3.33 8.09
N GLY A 214 -18.13 4.34 7.63
CA GLY A 214 -18.18 5.70 8.18
C GLY A 214 -17.29 5.90 9.40
N ASP A 215 -16.61 4.87 9.91
CA ASP A 215 -15.63 5.05 10.98
C ASP A 215 -14.44 5.89 10.50
N ALA A 216 -14.05 6.84 11.34
CA ALA A 216 -12.85 7.65 11.12
C ALA A 216 -11.63 6.87 11.62
N ILE A 217 -10.73 6.51 10.71
CA ILE A 217 -9.48 5.82 11.01
C ILE A 217 -8.35 6.84 11.02
N THR A 218 -7.53 6.81 12.06
CA THR A 218 -6.42 7.78 12.23
C THR A 218 -5.12 7.04 12.45
N LEU A 219 -4.07 7.44 11.73
CA LEU A 219 -2.72 6.89 11.82
C LEU A 219 -1.82 7.86 12.57
N TYR A 220 -1.09 7.33 13.55
CA TYR A 220 -0.09 8.05 14.34
C TYR A 220 1.25 7.34 14.23
N GLY A 221 2.32 8.11 14.20
CA GLY A 221 3.69 7.64 14.36
C GLY A 221 4.35 8.47 15.44
N ASP A 222 5.14 7.83 16.30
CA ASP A 222 5.87 8.53 17.34
C ASP A 222 7.19 9.13 16.82
N GLY A 223 7.69 8.63 15.68
CA GLY A 223 9.00 8.97 15.16
C GLY A 223 10.13 8.31 15.96
N LEU A 224 11.35 8.52 15.50
CA LEU A 224 12.58 8.23 16.25
C LEU A 224 13.39 9.52 16.44
N GLU A 225 14.43 9.48 17.26
CA GLU A 225 15.30 10.64 17.43
C GLU A 225 15.92 11.05 16.08
N GLY A 226 15.51 12.23 15.58
CA GLY A 226 15.97 12.76 14.30
C GLY A 226 15.25 12.20 13.07
N ILE A 227 14.18 11.41 13.24
CA ILE A 227 13.36 10.86 12.15
C ILE A 227 11.90 11.21 12.45
N ASP A 228 11.33 12.13 11.67
CA ASP A 228 9.89 12.34 11.66
C ASP A 228 9.21 11.13 11.03
N PRO A 229 8.09 10.64 11.57
CA PRO A 229 7.51 9.42 11.07
C PRO A 229 6.94 9.51 9.66
N PHE A 230 6.63 10.73 9.18
CA PHE A 230 5.89 10.92 7.94
C PHE A 230 6.36 12.12 7.09
N THR A 231 7.59 12.64 7.29
CA THR A 231 8.16 13.74 6.48
C THR A 231 9.59 13.48 6.04
#